data_AF-A0A7X0G586-F1
#
_entry.id   AF-A0A7X0G586-F1
#
_cell.length_a   1.000
_cell.length_b   1.000
_cell.length_c   1.000
_cell.angle_alpha   90.00
_cell.angle_beta   90.00
_cell.angle_gamma   90.00
#
_symmetry.space_group_name_H-M   'P 1'
#
loop_
_entity.id
_entity.type
_entity.pdbx_description
1 polymer ?
#
loop_
_entity_poly.entity_id
_entity_poly.type
_entity_poly.pdbx_seq_one_letter_code
_entity_poly.pdbx_strand_id
1 'polypeptide(L)'
;MIEFRDLALRIVRRNEAHLCNDGADVQTARAVERLERFHRTTPLTPVRDTAVDLAGFGSAPVYFAGGDEQYLLLSEVAEALGVPVWEACRWAREEWLRAVEEQRQADEERGDDRLGWECLRDYCDLHLDFVADDPEAAPDADGRRWASYGDWLISTDRVPAFILDSPWRAEFLRNCRGLFAHAATKSGLADLLDGVQTYRQPPWDGPAEPTGETLGDRFRRRAEVIDEADAIEQARRGPVLDDDQEEL
;
A
#
# COMPACT_ATOMS: atom_id res chain seq x y z
N MET A 1 7.05 6.58 -27.51
CA MET A 1 8.19 6.66 -26.59
C MET A 1 7.58 6.68 -25.20
N ILE A 2 8.12 5.94 -24.24
CA ILE A 2 7.60 6.01 -22.86
C ILE A 2 8.22 7.25 -22.24
N GLU A 3 7.39 8.16 -21.75
CA GLU A 3 7.83 9.47 -21.25
C GLU A 3 8.33 9.39 -19.80
N PHE A 4 9.29 8.49 -19.50
CA PHE A 4 9.86 8.35 -18.15
C PHE A 4 10.48 9.65 -17.65
N ARG A 5 11.09 10.41 -18.56
CA ARG A 5 11.68 11.72 -18.24
C ARG A 5 10.64 12.73 -17.79
N ASP A 6 9.45 12.74 -18.39
CA ASP A 6 8.39 13.68 -18.03
C ASP A 6 7.87 13.40 -16.61
N LEU A 7 7.70 12.12 -16.27
CA LEU A 7 7.33 11.74 -14.90
C LEU A 7 8.41 12.14 -13.89
N ALA A 8 9.67 11.78 -14.16
CA ALA A 8 10.79 12.11 -13.27
C ALA A 8 10.91 13.64 -13.06
N LEU A 9 10.81 14.43 -14.14
CA LEU A 9 10.81 15.89 -14.07
C LEU A 9 9.64 16.43 -13.25
N ARG A 10 8.44 15.85 -13.38
CA ARG A 10 7.27 16.26 -12.60
C ARG A 10 7.50 16.04 -11.11
N ILE A 11 8.02 14.87 -10.71
CA ILE A 11 8.28 14.54 -9.30
C ILE A 11 9.35 15.48 -8.72
N VAL A 12 10.46 15.66 -9.43
CA VAL A 12 11.57 16.50 -8.99
C VAL A 12 11.15 17.97 -8.88
N ARG A 13 10.39 18.50 -9.86
CA ARG A 13 9.88 19.89 -9.80
C ARG A 13 8.91 20.10 -8.65
N ARG A 14 8.05 19.13 -8.36
CA ARG A 14 7.13 19.17 -7.21
C ARG A 14 7.89 19.27 -5.88
N ASN A 15 9.09 18.69 -5.80
CA ASN A 15 9.91 18.61 -4.60
C ASN A 15 11.19 19.46 -4.67
N GLU A 16 11.23 20.49 -5.53
CA GLU A 16 12.46 21.27 -5.76
C GLU A 16 13.01 21.93 -4.49
N ALA A 17 12.13 22.40 -3.60
CA ALA A 17 12.49 22.97 -2.31
C ALA A 17 13.03 21.94 -1.30
N HIS A 18 12.87 20.65 -1.58
CA HIS A 18 13.20 19.54 -0.69
C HIS A 18 14.40 18.72 -1.17
N LEU A 19 15.07 19.11 -2.26
CA LEU A 19 16.22 18.39 -2.81
C LEU A 19 17.34 18.23 -1.77
N CYS A 20 17.87 17.01 -1.67
CA CYS A 20 19.00 16.68 -0.81
C CYS A 20 20.15 16.10 -1.63
N ASN A 21 21.39 16.46 -1.26
CA ASN A 21 22.69 16.01 -1.81
C ASN A 21 22.95 16.34 -3.30
N ASP A 22 21.97 16.16 -4.17
CA ASP A 22 22.05 16.28 -5.62
C ASP A 22 21.00 17.25 -6.16
N GLY A 23 21.36 17.97 -7.23
CA GLY A 23 20.44 18.86 -7.94
C GLY A 23 19.41 18.14 -8.82
N ALA A 24 18.41 18.89 -9.27
CA ALA A 24 17.27 18.39 -10.04
C ALA A 24 17.66 17.53 -11.27
N ASP A 25 18.68 17.93 -12.02
CA ASP A 25 19.11 17.21 -13.23
C ASP A 25 19.66 15.81 -12.91
N VAL A 26 20.45 15.69 -11.85
CA VAL A 26 21.06 14.42 -11.41
C VAL A 26 19.98 13.47 -10.91
N GLN A 27 19.08 13.98 -10.06
CA GLN A 27 17.97 13.18 -9.54
C GLN A 27 17.01 12.73 -10.64
N THR A 28 16.71 13.60 -11.61
CA THR A 28 15.89 13.27 -12.78
C THR A 28 16.51 12.15 -13.61
N ALA A 29 17.80 12.28 -13.95
CA ALA A 29 18.50 11.27 -14.75
C ALA A 29 18.53 9.90 -14.05
N ARG A 30 18.77 9.90 -12.74
CA ARG A 30 18.74 8.70 -11.90
C ARG A 30 17.37 8.04 -11.88
N ALA A 31 16.30 8.80 -11.67
CA ALA A 31 14.94 8.25 -11.69
C ALA A 31 14.58 7.66 -13.07
N VAL A 32 14.99 8.31 -14.17
CA VAL A 32 14.82 7.74 -15.52
C VAL A 32 15.55 6.41 -15.66
N GLU A 33 16.81 6.31 -15.23
CA GLU A 33 17.57 5.05 -15.27
C GLU A 33 16.88 3.93 -14.48
N ARG A 34 16.30 4.26 -13.32
CA ARG A 34 15.54 3.29 -12.49
C ARG A 34 14.29 2.81 -13.21
N LEU A 35 13.53 3.71 -13.82
CA LEU A 35 12.34 3.38 -14.60
C LEU A 35 12.68 2.52 -15.83
N GLU A 36 13.74 2.86 -16.57
CA GLU A 36 14.22 2.08 -17.70
C GLU A 36 14.70 0.69 -17.28
N ARG A 37 15.36 0.57 -16.11
CA ARG A 37 15.75 -0.72 -15.55
C ARG A 37 14.53 -1.56 -15.20
N PHE A 38 13.56 -0.97 -14.52
CA PHE A 38 12.33 -1.65 -14.12
C PHE A 38 11.50 -2.10 -15.33
N HIS A 39 11.41 -1.27 -16.37
CA HIS A 39 10.72 -1.58 -17.62
C HIS A 39 11.24 -2.85 -18.33
N ARG A 40 12.53 -3.17 -18.18
CA ARG A 40 13.12 -4.37 -18.79
C ARG A 40 12.57 -5.68 -18.23
N THR A 41 12.17 -5.69 -16.96
CA THR A 41 11.61 -6.86 -16.27
C THR A 41 10.10 -6.78 -16.12
N THR A 42 9.55 -5.57 -16.18
CA THR A 42 8.13 -5.26 -16.04
C THR A 42 7.74 -4.30 -17.17
N PRO A 43 7.33 -4.80 -18.35
CA PRO A 43 7.04 -3.94 -19.50
C PRO A 43 5.89 -2.95 -19.23
N LEU A 44 6.28 -1.70 -18.93
CA LEU A 44 5.38 -0.59 -18.67
C LEU A 44 4.81 0.04 -19.95
N THR A 45 3.52 0.37 -19.91
CA THR A 45 2.81 1.18 -20.90
C THR A 45 2.23 2.41 -20.20
N PRO A 46 2.43 3.64 -20.70
CA PRO A 46 1.89 4.84 -20.07
C PRO A 46 0.36 4.85 -20.12
N VAL A 47 -0.24 5.29 -19.02
CA VAL A 47 -1.68 5.46 -18.84
C VAL A 47 -1.99 6.95 -18.68
N ARG A 48 -3.16 7.40 -19.14
CA ARG A 48 -3.62 8.79 -19.02
C ARG A 48 -5.05 8.81 -18.52
N ASP A 49 -5.38 9.82 -17.72
CA ASP A 49 -6.73 10.10 -17.24
C ASP A 49 -7.38 8.92 -16.49
N THR A 50 -6.56 8.07 -15.88
CA THR A 50 -6.98 6.95 -15.03
C THR A 50 -6.55 7.21 -13.61
N ALA A 51 -7.45 6.98 -12.66
CA ALA A 51 -7.17 7.00 -11.23
C ALA A 51 -7.76 5.75 -10.57
N VAL A 52 -7.11 5.31 -9.50
CA VAL A 52 -7.57 4.21 -8.65
C VAL A 52 -8.26 4.81 -7.43
N ASP A 53 -9.46 4.32 -7.13
CA ASP A 53 -10.15 4.58 -5.88
C ASP A 53 -9.44 3.85 -4.73
N LEU A 54 -9.04 4.60 -3.70
CA LEU A 54 -8.36 4.08 -2.52
C LEU A 54 -9.39 3.62 -1.49
N ALA A 55 -10.34 2.79 -1.90
CA ALA A 55 -11.46 2.30 -1.10
C ALA A 55 -12.31 3.42 -0.45
N GLY A 56 -12.50 4.52 -1.17
CA GLY A 56 -13.22 5.71 -0.73
C GLY A 56 -12.42 6.67 0.15
N PHE A 57 -11.18 6.34 0.53
CA PHE A 57 -10.31 7.25 1.30
C PHE A 57 -9.63 8.32 0.45
N GLY A 58 -9.81 8.27 -0.87
CA GLY A 58 -9.23 9.18 -1.83
C GLY A 58 -9.02 8.50 -3.18
N SER A 59 -8.26 9.15 -4.05
CA SER A 59 -7.90 8.59 -5.35
C SER A 59 -6.46 8.94 -5.72
N ALA A 60 -5.76 8.02 -6.39
CA ALA A 60 -4.41 8.26 -6.89
C ALA A 60 -4.33 8.03 -8.41
N PRO A 61 -3.60 8.85 -9.17
CA PRO A 61 -3.49 8.71 -10.61
C PRO A 61 -2.57 7.53 -11.00
N VAL A 62 -2.95 6.83 -12.06
CA VAL A 62 -2.15 5.74 -12.66
C VAL A 62 -1.24 6.31 -13.73
N TYR A 63 0.06 6.03 -13.60
CA TYR A 63 1.07 6.47 -14.57
C TYR A 63 1.39 5.40 -15.61
N PHE A 64 1.42 4.14 -15.20
CA PHE A 64 1.75 3.03 -16.07
C PHE A 64 0.87 1.81 -15.80
N ALA A 65 0.75 0.94 -16.80
CA ALA A 65 0.24 -0.41 -16.67
C ALA A 65 1.31 -1.41 -17.13
N GLY A 66 1.38 -2.58 -16.51
CA GLY A 66 2.32 -3.65 -16.88
C GLY A 66 1.73 -5.02 -16.59
N GLY A 67 1.42 -5.79 -17.63
CA GLY A 67 0.63 -7.01 -17.47
C GLY A 67 -0.77 -6.69 -16.97
N ASP A 68 -1.18 -7.30 -15.87
CA ASP A 68 -2.46 -7.05 -15.20
C ASP A 68 -2.37 -5.94 -14.13
N GLU A 69 -1.15 -5.43 -13.85
CA GLU A 69 -0.91 -4.43 -12.81
C GLU A 69 -0.99 -2.99 -13.32
N GLN A 70 -1.38 -2.08 -12.42
CA GLN A 70 -1.34 -0.64 -12.60
C GLN A 70 -0.37 -0.02 -11.58
N TYR A 71 0.40 0.97 -12.01
CA TYR A 71 1.46 1.60 -11.22
C TYR A 71 1.14 3.05 -10.89
N LEU A 72 1.22 3.35 -9.59
CA LEU A 72 0.89 4.63 -8.95
C LEU A 72 2.17 5.19 -8.29
N LEU A 73 2.23 6.51 -8.08
CA LEU A 73 3.26 7.08 -7.21
C LEU A 73 2.83 6.96 -5.75
N LEU A 74 3.70 6.40 -4.92
CA LEU A 74 3.43 6.22 -3.50
C LEU A 74 3.24 7.57 -2.78
N SER A 75 3.98 8.61 -3.18
CA SER A 75 3.80 9.95 -2.63
C SER A 75 2.37 10.50 -2.80
N GLU A 76 1.72 10.23 -3.93
CA GLU A 76 0.35 10.68 -4.20
C GLU A 76 -0.70 9.80 -3.50
N VAL A 77 -0.42 8.50 -3.34
CA VAL A 77 -1.25 7.63 -2.49
C VAL A 77 -1.16 8.07 -1.02
N ALA A 78 0.05 8.37 -0.54
CA ALA A 78 0.28 8.83 0.83
C ALA A 78 -0.40 10.17 1.11
N GLU A 79 -0.30 11.13 0.18
CA GLU A 79 -1.02 12.40 0.24
C GLU A 79 -2.53 12.20 0.38
N ALA A 80 -3.13 11.36 -0.48
CA ALA A 80 -4.56 11.08 -0.44
C ALA A 80 -5.00 10.43 0.90
N LEU A 81 -4.16 9.59 1.49
CA LEU A 81 -4.43 8.93 2.77
C LEU A 81 -4.03 9.77 4.00
N GLY A 82 -3.44 10.95 3.81
CA GLY A 82 -2.94 11.78 4.91
C GLY A 82 -1.72 11.19 5.64
N VAL A 83 -0.94 10.33 4.97
CA VAL A 83 0.28 9.72 5.50
C VAL A 83 1.49 10.60 5.14
N PRO A 84 2.37 10.96 6.09
CA PRO A 84 3.60 11.68 5.77
C PRO A 84 4.47 10.91 4.77
N VAL A 85 5.02 11.62 3.78
CA VAL A 85 5.75 10.99 2.65
C VAL A 85 6.98 10.19 3.09
N TRP A 86 7.65 10.59 4.17
CA TRP A 86 8.78 9.85 4.73
C TRP A 86 8.36 8.54 5.39
N GLU A 87 7.19 8.48 6.02
CA GLU A 87 6.63 7.24 6.55
C GLU A 87 6.23 6.29 5.43
N ALA A 88 5.62 6.81 4.37
CA ALA A 88 5.31 6.04 3.17
C ALA A 88 6.58 5.47 2.52
N CYS A 89 7.63 6.29 2.37
CA CYS A 89 8.92 5.84 1.85
C CYS A 89 9.58 4.77 2.74
N ARG A 90 9.47 4.89 4.08
CA ARG A 90 9.95 3.87 5.01
C ARG A 90 9.20 2.56 4.82
N TRP A 91 7.87 2.62 4.75
CA TRP A 91 7.01 1.47 4.51
C TRP A 91 7.40 0.73 3.22
N ALA A 92 7.52 1.44 2.09
CA ALA A 92 7.87 0.81 0.82
C ALA A 92 9.27 0.17 0.83
N ARG A 93 10.22 0.77 1.56
CA ARG A 93 11.54 0.19 1.74
C ARG A 93 11.48 -1.11 2.54
N GLU A 94 10.71 -1.16 3.61
CA GLU A 94 10.52 -2.36 4.42
C GLU A 94 9.85 -3.49 3.62
N GLU A 95 8.79 -3.17 2.89
CA GLU A 95 8.10 -4.13 2.03
C GLU A 95 8.98 -4.63 0.88
N TRP A 96 9.73 -3.73 0.23
CA TRP A 96 10.66 -4.12 -0.82
C TRP A 96 11.76 -5.06 -0.30
N LEU A 97 12.27 -4.84 0.91
CA LEU A 97 13.24 -5.74 1.55
C LEU A 97 12.64 -7.13 1.83
N ARG A 98 11.36 -7.21 2.22
CA ARG A 98 10.65 -8.49 2.36
C ARG A 98 10.51 -9.18 1.01
N ALA A 99 10.11 -8.43 -0.03
CA ALA A 99 9.99 -8.95 -1.38
C ALA A 99 11.32 -9.48 -1.96
N VAL A 100 12.45 -8.85 -1.62
CA VAL A 100 13.80 -9.37 -1.95
C VAL A 100 14.07 -10.70 -1.27
N GLU A 101 13.74 -10.83 0.01
CA GLU A 101 13.91 -12.08 0.74
C GLU A 101 13.00 -13.19 0.22
N GLU A 102 11.75 -12.87 -0.10
CA GLU A 102 10.80 -13.80 -0.74
C GLU A 102 11.29 -14.25 -2.12
N GLN A 103 11.81 -13.32 -2.94
CA GLN A 103 12.38 -13.68 -4.24
C GLN A 103 13.58 -14.62 -4.08
N ARG A 104 14.44 -14.38 -3.09
CA ARG A 104 15.59 -15.24 -2.80
C ARG A 104 15.14 -16.66 -2.45
N GLN A 105 14.13 -16.79 -1.60
CA GLN A 105 13.57 -18.09 -1.22
C GLN A 105 12.96 -18.80 -2.44
N ALA A 106 12.19 -18.09 -3.27
CA ALA A 106 11.59 -18.66 -4.48
C ALA A 106 12.65 -19.13 -5.51
N ASP A 107 13.74 -18.37 -5.67
CA ASP A 107 14.85 -18.74 -6.55
C ASP A 107 15.60 -19.99 -6.02
N GLU A 108 15.80 -20.09 -4.71
CA GLU A 108 16.40 -21.26 -4.04
C GLU A 108 15.54 -22.52 -4.18
N GLU A 109 14.22 -22.39 -4.01
CA GLU A 109 13.27 -23.49 -4.18
C GLU A 109 13.19 -23.98 -5.63
N ARG A 110 13.29 -23.07 -6.60
CA ARG A 110 13.32 -23.42 -8.03
C ARG A 110 14.59 -24.19 -8.41
N GLY A 111 15.73 -23.84 -7.82
CA GLY A 111 16.99 -24.59 -7.96
C GLY A 111 17.59 -24.62 -9.38
N ASP A 112 17.31 -23.62 -10.21
CA ASP A 112 17.74 -23.56 -11.62
C ASP A 112 18.87 -22.55 -11.90
N ASP A 113 19.52 -22.03 -10.85
CA ASP A 113 20.60 -21.03 -10.89
C ASP A 113 20.22 -19.70 -11.59
N ARG A 114 18.93 -19.43 -11.80
CA ARG A 114 18.45 -18.16 -12.37
C ARG A 114 17.95 -17.23 -11.27
N LEU A 115 18.16 -15.93 -11.46
CA LEU A 115 17.55 -14.90 -10.61
C LEU A 115 16.20 -14.47 -11.20
N GLY A 116 15.15 -14.58 -10.40
CA GLY A 116 13.80 -14.14 -10.73
C GLY A 116 13.54 -12.69 -10.31
N TRP A 117 12.35 -12.20 -10.63
CA TRP A 117 11.89 -10.83 -10.33
C TRP A 117 10.42 -10.76 -9.94
N GLU A 118 9.75 -11.91 -9.86
CA GLU A 118 8.31 -12.04 -9.67
C GLU A 118 7.81 -11.28 -8.44
N CYS A 119 8.50 -11.42 -7.30
CA CYS A 119 8.14 -10.72 -6.06
C CYS A 119 8.52 -9.23 -6.07
N LEU A 120 9.41 -8.82 -6.97
CA LEU A 120 9.93 -7.45 -7.05
C LEU A 120 9.15 -6.55 -8.00
N ARG A 121 8.19 -7.10 -8.76
CA ARG A 121 7.44 -6.34 -9.79
C ARG A 121 6.49 -5.30 -9.20
N ASP A 122 6.28 -5.31 -7.90
CA ASP A 122 5.32 -4.40 -7.26
C ASP A 122 5.94 -3.12 -6.74
N TYR A 123 7.26 -2.99 -6.80
CA TYR A 123 8.00 -1.89 -6.21
C TYR A 123 9.13 -1.43 -7.12
N CYS A 124 9.15 -0.14 -7.45
CA CYS A 124 10.28 0.50 -8.11
C CYS A 124 10.70 1.76 -7.33
N ASP A 125 11.83 1.64 -6.63
CA ASP A 125 12.54 2.77 -6.03
C ASP A 125 13.10 3.69 -7.11
N LEU A 126 12.54 4.90 -7.20
CA LEU A 126 13.01 5.92 -8.16
C LEU A 126 14.35 6.53 -7.76
N HIS A 127 14.86 6.18 -6.57
CA HIS A 127 16.16 6.59 -6.05
C HIS A 127 16.34 8.11 -5.98
N LEU A 128 15.23 8.79 -5.67
CA LEU A 128 15.18 10.22 -5.39
C LEU A 128 15.61 10.48 -3.96
N ASP A 129 16.16 11.67 -3.71
CA ASP A 129 16.71 12.05 -2.40
C ASP A 129 16.18 13.43 -2.00
N PHE A 130 15.18 13.42 -1.13
CA PHE A 130 14.48 14.59 -0.62
C PHE A 130 14.52 14.62 0.90
N VAL A 131 14.27 15.80 1.48
CA VAL A 131 14.15 16.01 2.92
C VAL A 131 12.88 16.76 3.29
N ALA A 132 12.24 16.33 4.37
CA ALA A 132 11.08 16.99 4.96
C ALA A 132 11.29 17.18 6.45
N ASP A 133 10.66 18.23 7.00
CA ASP A 133 10.62 18.43 8.44
C ASP A 133 9.82 17.30 9.09
N ASP A 134 10.44 16.65 10.07
CA ASP A 134 9.84 15.56 10.84
C ASP A 134 9.98 15.90 12.33
N PRO A 135 8.90 16.31 13.02
CA PRO A 135 8.98 16.70 14.42
C PRO A 135 9.36 15.55 15.35
N GLU A 136 9.17 14.30 14.92
CA GLU A 136 9.46 13.09 15.70
C GLU A 136 10.87 12.56 15.48
N ALA A 137 11.52 12.93 14.36
CA ALA A 137 12.89 12.54 14.05
C ALA A 137 13.90 13.03 15.11
N ALA A 138 14.96 12.23 15.33
CA ALA A 138 16.07 12.66 16.16
C ALA A 138 16.73 13.93 15.56
N PRO A 139 17.11 14.92 16.40
CA PRO A 139 17.74 16.13 15.91
C PRO A 139 19.12 15.83 15.32
N ASP A 140 19.46 16.50 14.22
CA ASP A 140 20.80 16.50 13.66
C ASP A 140 21.78 17.37 14.49
N ALA A 141 23.01 17.51 13.99
CA ALA A 141 24.05 18.30 14.67
C ALA A 141 23.68 19.77 14.90
N ASP A 142 22.77 20.32 14.07
CA ASP A 142 22.30 21.70 14.14
C ASP A 142 20.93 21.83 14.84
N GLY A 143 20.43 20.73 15.43
CA GLY A 143 19.16 20.69 16.16
C GLY A 143 17.93 20.60 15.26
N ARG A 144 18.09 20.47 13.94
CA ARG A 144 16.97 20.31 13.01
C ARG A 144 16.48 18.88 13.05
N ARG A 145 15.17 18.69 12.96
CA ARG A 145 14.55 17.37 12.90
C ARG A 145 13.94 17.20 11.53
N TRP A 146 14.49 16.27 10.78
CA TRP A 146 14.11 16.03 9.40
C TRP A 146 14.23 14.55 9.08
N ALA A 147 13.47 14.12 8.10
CA ALA A 147 13.52 12.77 7.55
C ALA A 147 13.89 12.84 6.07
N SER A 148 14.74 11.93 5.62
CA SER A 148 14.98 11.72 4.20
C SER A 148 13.91 10.81 3.60
N TYR A 149 13.54 11.09 2.37
CA TYR A 149 12.58 10.29 1.62
C TYR A 149 12.89 10.33 0.12
N GLY A 150 12.41 9.30 -0.58
CA GLY A 150 12.33 9.28 -2.04
C GLY A 150 10.89 9.04 -2.45
N ASP A 151 10.68 8.75 -3.74
CA ASP A 151 9.38 8.30 -4.24
C ASP A 151 9.51 6.94 -4.91
N TRP A 152 8.39 6.23 -4.93
CA TRP A 152 8.30 4.85 -5.41
C TRP A 152 7.15 4.72 -6.38
N LEU A 153 7.34 3.94 -7.44
CA LEU A 153 6.18 3.33 -8.10
C LEU A 153 5.80 2.08 -7.33
N ILE A 154 4.51 1.98 -6.99
CA ILE A 154 3.91 0.78 -6.42
C ILE A 154 2.80 0.25 -7.32
N SER A 155 2.63 -1.07 -7.37
CA SER A 155 1.47 -1.67 -8.05
C SER A 155 0.19 -1.48 -7.23
N THR A 156 -0.96 -1.58 -7.91
CA THR A 156 -2.29 -1.52 -7.30
C THR A 156 -2.51 -2.59 -6.24
N ASP A 157 -1.89 -3.75 -6.39
CA ASP A 157 -1.95 -4.86 -5.42
C ASP A 157 -1.38 -4.49 -4.04
N ARG A 158 -0.56 -3.43 -3.96
CA ARG A 158 0.04 -2.97 -2.69
C ARG A 158 -0.77 -1.90 -1.98
N VAL A 159 -1.78 -1.33 -2.63
CA VAL A 159 -2.67 -0.33 -2.03
C VAL A 159 -3.37 -0.85 -0.77
N PRO A 160 -3.98 -2.06 -0.75
CA PRO A 160 -4.62 -2.57 0.46
C PRO A 160 -3.64 -2.73 1.64
N ALA A 161 -2.42 -3.18 1.38
CA ALA A 161 -1.38 -3.32 2.41
C ALA A 161 -0.99 -1.94 2.97
N PHE A 162 -0.81 -0.94 2.09
CA PHE A 162 -0.48 0.41 2.54
C PHE A 162 -1.62 1.07 3.34
N ILE A 163 -2.88 0.88 2.94
CA ILE A 163 -4.04 1.35 3.74
C ILE A 163 -4.05 0.71 5.13
N LEU A 164 -3.68 -0.57 5.24
CA LEU A 164 -3.59 -1.27 6.52
C LEU A 164 -2.47 -0.74 7.42
N ASP A 165 -1.47 -0.05 6.89
CA ASP A 165 -0.42 0.64 7.66
C ASP A 165 -0.67 2.15 7.81
N SER A 166 -1.78 2.65 7.26
CA SER A 166 -2.20 4.05 7.36
C SER A 166 -3.10 4.30 8.59
N PRO A 167 -3.37 5.58 8.92
CA PRO A 167 -4.35 5.95 9.96
C PRO A 167 -5.75 5.34 9.74
N TRP A 168 -6.10 4.98 8.51
CA TRP A 168 -7.41 4.43 8.13
C TRP A 168 -7.57 2.93 8.37
N ARG A 169 -6.52 2.23 8.82
CA ARG A 169 -6.52 0.78 9.04
C ARG A 169 -7.78 0.24 9.73
N ALA A 170 -8.16 0.84 10.85
CA ALA A 170 -9.27 0.34 11.66
C ALA A 170 -10.62 0.47 10.94
N GLU A 171 -10.78 1.52 10.15
CA GLU A 171 -11.98 1.80 9.38
C GLU A 171 -12.03 0.96 8.11
N PHE A 172 -10.93 0.88 7.36
CA PHE A 172 -10.80 -0.01 6.21
C PHE A 172 -11.15 -1.46 6.58
N LEU A 173 -10.58 -1.98 7.68
CA LEU A 173 -10.93 -3.31 8.19
C LEU A 173 -12.41 -3.42 8.56
N ARG A 174 -13.03 -2.37 9.13
CA ARG A 174 -14.45 -2.37 9.48
C ARG A 174 -15.32 -2.44 8.23
N ASN A 175 -14.97 -1.67 7.20
CA ASN A 175 -15.67 -1.59 5.92
C ASN A 175 -15.56 -2.92 5.14
N CYS A 176 -14.39 -3.55 5.13
CA CYS A 176 -14.15 -4.79 4.39
C CYS A 176 -14.68 -6.06 5.09
N ARG A 177 -15.14 -6.01 6.36
CA ARG A 177 -15.60 -7.20 7.10
C ARG A 177 -16.67 -8.01 6.38
N GLY A 178 -17.63 -7.34 5.73
CA GLY A 178 -18.69 -8.01 4.97
C GLY A 178 -18.11 -8.72 3.75
N LEU A 179 -17.29 -8.00 2.98
CA LEU A 179 -16.67 -8.53 1.77
C LEU A 179 -15.74 -9.72 2.07
N PHE A 180 -14.93 -9.64 3.13
CA PHE A 180 -14.07 -10.75 3.55
C PHE A 180 -14.87 -11.97 3.99
N ALA A 181 -16.03 -11.78 4.62
CA ALA A 181 -16.90 -12.90 4.97
C ALA A 181 -17.43 -13.62 3.73
N HIS A 182 -17.93 -12.87 2.74
CA HIS A 182 -18.34 -13.44 1.45
C HIS A 182 -17.20 -14.15 0.74
N ALA A 183 -16.02 -13.54 0.66
CA ALA A 183 -14.84 -14.15 0.06
C ALA A 183 -14.38 -15.43 0.78
N ALA A 184 -14.42 -15.45 2.12
CA ALA A 184 -14.06 -16.61 2.91
C ALA A 184 -15.04 -17.77 2.73
N THR A 185 -16.34 -17.50 2.64
CA THR A 185 -17.35 -18.53 2.38
C THR A 185 -17.24 -19.08 0.96
N LYS A 186 -17.06 -18.22 -0.05
CA LYS A 186 -16.95 -18.65 -1.45
C LYS A 186 -15.67 -19.43 -1.77
N SER A 187 -14.56 -19.08 -1.13
CA SER A 187 -13.27 -19.77 -1.33
C SER A 187 -13.17 -21.09 -0.58
N GLY A 188 -14.13 -21.42 0.30
CA GLY A 188 -14.04 -22.57 1.21
C GLY A 188 -13.15 -22.34 2.43
N LEU A 189 -12.57 -21.14 2.60
CA LEU A 189 -11.80 -20.78 3.79
C LEU A 189 -12.65 -20.90 5.06
N ALA A 190 -13.93 -20.55 5.01
CA ALA A 190 -14.82 -20.72 6.16
C ALA A 190 -14.89 -22.18 6.63
N ASP A 191 -14.94 -23.14 5.70
CA ASP A 191 -15.00 -24.58 6.01
C ASP A 191 -13.67 -25.07 6.61
N LEU A 192 -12.54 -24.57 6.12
CA LEU A 192 -11.22 -24.85 6.70
C LEU A 192 -11.08 -24.34 8.15
N LEU A 193 -11.92 -23.36 8.53
CA LEU A 193 -11.89 -22.70 9.84
C LEU A 193 -12.97 -23.22 10.81
N ASP A 194 -13.70 -24.28 10.46
CA ASP A 194 -14.67 -24.94 11.35
C ASP A 194 -14.01 -25.60 12.57
N GLY A 195 -12.71 -25.89 12.50
CA GLY A 195 -11.95 -26.38 13.66
C GLY A 195 -11.48 -25.28 14.62
N VAL A 196 -11.61 -24.01 14.25
CA VAL A 196 -11.00 -22.89 14.98
C VAL A 196 -12.00 -22.30 15.97
N GLN A 197 -11.93 -22.73 17.23
CA GLN A 197 -12.77 -22.20 18.31
C GLN A 197 -12.54 -20.70 18.49
N THR A 198 -13.62 -19.92 18.54
CA THR A 198 -13.54 -18.51 18.91
C THR A 198 -13.73 -18.32 20.41
N TYR A 199 -13.05 -17.31 20.95
CA TYR A 199 -13.10 -16.96 22.36
C TYR A 199 -13.61 -15.52 22.52
N ARG A 200 -14.21 -15.23 23.67
CA ARG A 200 -14.57 -13.87 24.08
C ARG A 200 -13.83 -13.54 25.36
N GLN A 201 -13.32 -12.31 25.43
CA GLN A 201 -12.80 -11.78 26.69
C GLN A 201 -14.00 -11.36 27.55
N PRO A 202 -14.18 -11.94 28.75
CA PRO A 202 -15.23 -11.47 29.65
C PRO A 202 -14.96 -10.02 30.10
N PRO A 203 -15.98 -9.29 30.57
CA PRO A 203 -15.85 -7.88 31.00
C PRO A 203 -15.07 -7.71 32.32
N TRP A 204 -14.75 -8.81 33.00
CA TRP A 204 -13.78 -8.85 34.09
C TRP A 204 -12.43 -9.38 33.56
N ASP A 205 -11.32 -9.11 34.25
CA ASP A 205 -9.96 -9.60 33.91
C ASP A 205 -9.77 -11.13 34.10
N GLY A 206 -10.80 -11.91 33.78
CA GLY A 206 -10.80 -13.36 33.82
C GLY A 206 -10.29 -13.98 32.52
N PRO A 207 -10.11 -15.32 32.51
CA PRO A 207 -9.66 -16.02 31.32
C PRO A 207 -10.70 -15.93 30.19
N ALA A 208 -10.22 -15.92 28.95
CA ALA A 208 -11.08 -15.92 27.77
C ALA A 208 -11.95 -17.18 27.72
N GLU A 209 -13.24 -17.02 27.41
CA GLU A 209 -14.22 -18.11 27.39
C GLU A 209 -14.54 -18.52 25.94
N PRO A 210 -14.67 -19.83 25.65
CA PRO A 210 -15.19 -20.28 24.36
C PRO A 210 -16.58 -19.70 24.11
N THR A 211 -16.82 -19.21 22.89
CA THR A 211 -18.13 -18.67 22.49
C THR A 211 -19.14 -19.75 22.11
N GLY A 212 -18.70 -20.99 21.90
CA GLY A 212 -19.49 -22.05 21.28
C GLY A 212 -19.59 -21.95 19.76
N GLU A 213 -18.93 -20.95 19.14
CA GLU A 213 -18.89 -20.74 17.70
C GLU A 213 -17.47 -20.87 17.16
N THR A 214 -17.36 -21.38 15.95
CA THR A 214 -16.10 -21.47 15.21
C THR A 214 -15.84 -20.19 14.43
N LEU A 215 -14.62 -20.01 13.95
CA LEU A 215 -14.29 -18.87 13.09
C LEU A 215 -15.00 -19.00 11.74
N GLY A 216 -15.19 -20.23 11.24
CA GLY A 216 -16.04 -20.54 10.08
C GLY A 216 -17.48 -20.06 10.26
N ASP A 217 -18.10 -20.37 11.41
CA ASP A 217 -19.46 -19.93 11.75
C ASP A 217 -19.60 -18.41 11.75
N ARG A 218 -18.58 -17.69 12.26
CA ARG A 218 -18.58 -16.23 12.26
C ARG A 218 -18.56 -15.65 10.85
N PHE A 219 -17.78 -16.22 9.94
CA PHE A 219 -17.77 -15.78 8.54
C PHE A 219 -19.11 -16.04 7.87
N ARG A 220 -19.67 -17.26 8.00
CA ARG A 220 -20.98 -17.58 7.40
C ARG A 220 -22.09 -16.66 7.92
N ARG A 221 -22.22 -16.50 9.24
CA ARG A 221 -23.21 -15.60 9.82
C ARG A 221 -23.03 -14.17 9.34
N ARG A 222 -21.79 -13.69 9.22
CA ARG A 222 -21.54 -12.32 8.74
C ARG A 222 -21.93 -12.15 7.27
N ALA A 223 -21.67 -13.14 6.43
CA ALA A 223 -22.08 -13.15 5.03
C ALA A 223 -23.62 -13.20 4.87
N GLU A 224 -24.35 -13.79 5.83
CA GLU A 224 -25.82 -13.78 5.84
C GLU A 224 -26.45 -12.44 6.25
N VAL A 225 -25.70 -11.59 6.98
CA VAL A 225 -26.21 -10.32 7.53
C VAL A 225 -26.23 -9.18 6.51
N ILE A 226 -25.39 -9.26 5.48
CA ILE A 226 -25.26 -8.21 4.46
C ILE A 226 -25.13 -8.86 3.09
N ASP A 227 -25.91 -8.38 2.11
CA ASP A 227 -25.83 -8.86 0.74
C ASP A 227 -24.45 -8.53 0.13
N GLU A 228 -23.98 -9.36 -0.80
CA GLU A 228 -22.63 -9.19 -1.35
C GLU A 228 -22.44 -7.85 -2.07
N ALA A 229 -23.47 -7.37 -2.78
CA ALA A 229 -23.42 -6.07 -3.46
C ALA A 229 -23.25 -4.92 -2.45
N ASP A 230 -24.02 -4.94 -1.37
CA ASP A 230 -23.93 -3.96 -0.28
C ASP A 230 -22.58 -4.06 0.45
N ALA A 231 -22.02 -5.26 0.58
CA ALA A 231 -20.71 -5.47 1.17
C ALA A 231 -19.57 -4.89 0.30
N ILE A 232 -19.70 -4.98 -1.03
CA ILE A 232 -18.78 -4.33 -1.98
C ILE A 232 -18.89 -2.81 -1.88
N GLU A 233 -20.11 -2.26 -1.82
CA GLU A 233 -20.33 -0.82 -1.64
C GLU A 233 -19.77 -0.34 -0.30
N GLN A 234 -20.03 -1.08 0.79
CA GLN A 234 -19.49 -0.78 2.11
C GLN A 234 -17.96 -0.76 2.11
N ALA A 235 -17.31 -1.69 1.42
CA ALA A 235 -15.85 -1.73 1.32
C ALA A 235 -15.24 -0.52 0.60
N ARG A 236 -16.03 0.24 -0.17
CA ARG A 236 -15.61 1.43 -0.93
C ARG A 236 -16.05 2.75 -0.29
N ARG A 237 -16.67 2.72 0.89
CA ARG A 237 -17.33 3.90 1.49
C ARG A 237 -16.36 4.98 1.99
N GLY A 238 -15.06 4.67 2.12
CA GLY A 238 -14.10 5.62 2.70
C GLY A 238 -14.36 5.90 4.17
N PRO A 239 -13.90 7.06 4.68
CA PRO A 239 -14.10 7.44 6.07
C PRO A 239 -15.54 7.89 6.32
N VAL A 240 -16.14 7.38 7.39
CA VAL A 240 -17.34 7.96 7.99
C VAL A 240 -16.89 9.23 8.68
N LEU A 241 -16.94 10.35 7.96
CA LEU A 241 -16.87 11.66 8.57
C LEU A 241 -18.12 11.79 9.44
N ASP A 242 -17.95 11.91 10.76
CA ASP A 242 -19.04 12.34 11.62
C ASP A 242 -19.55 13.69 11.05
N ASP A 243 -20.87 13.84 10.88
CA ASP A 243 -21.54 14.99 10.23
C ASP A 243 -21.21 16.38 10.86
N ASP A 244 -20.33 16.44 11.85
CA ASP A 244 -19.88 17.66 12.55
C ASP A 244 -18.62 18.32 11.92
N GLN A 245 -18.13 17.86 10.76
CA GLN A 245 -16.98 18.47 10.07
C GLN A 245 -17.31 19.27 8.79
N GLU A 246 -18.59 19.54 8.49
CA GLU A 246 -18.96 20.51 7.44
C GLU A 246 -18.86 22.00 7.88
N GLU A 247 -18.49 22.29 9.13
CA GLU A 247 -18.25 23.65 9.61
C GLU A 247 -16.85 23.83 10.26
N LEU A 248 -15.78 23.83 9.46
CA LEU A 248 -14.53 24.55 9.78
C LEU A 248 -13.83 25.11 8.53
#